data_AF-A0AAJ6YVG6-F1
#
_entry.id   AF-A0AAJ6YVG6-F1
#
_cell.length_a   1.000
_cell.length_b   1.000
_cell.length_c   1.000
_cell.angle_alpha   90.00
_cell.angle_beta   90.00
_cell.angle_gamma   90.00
#
_symmetry.space_group_name_H-M   'P 1'
#
loop_
_entity.id
_entity.type
_entity.pdbx_description
1 polymer ?
#
loop_
_entity_poly.entity_id
_entity_poly.type
_entity_poly.pdbx_seq_one_letter_code
_entity_poly.pdbx_strand_id
1 'polypeptide(L)'
;MRWLMFVFVVILAQQISSTLVEDIRVRGLIRDWAPLVWLAPGERFLPLGVPEFLDNMQAADNYLQTRTSLQSLLQNRSSFLHGRKPADNIPIYALLKNCIMNSESLIPSAGATMTKTTISPSNNLKKHQLPILNAMVDDFDIKSIESNNVPGSGVSIEKLLVSSFKDRRLSRSHGSHVIPVNSEISKSHILHEKILQKIKFHTQHPLHFHVTYWMFYPFSEGKAVCVLDLGILGSWPIPSLGGTCFGRLKEYGNHVGDWEHVSLYFKDKNYPLAMYVSAHDAGAFYRYEPRSGTFIFESQETRKGIFQKPIFPERVFTAEGSHPILFSARGSHGLWTAPGKHKFVRLPRLYDESGFGTPWPTWRKVELLSIHDKHVMPEWMNFTGKWGNPKSNCHPLTKLGFDICEFVDGPTGIPMKKMNFRC
;
A
#
# COMPACT_ATOMS: atom_id res chain seq x y z
N MET A 1 15.21 -38.09 30.92
CA MET A 1 14.29 -37.77 29.80
C MET A 1 13.14 -36.82 30.19
N ARG A 2 12.41 -37.03 31.29
CA ARG A 2 11.28 -36.16 31.71
C ARG A 2 11.64 -34.68 31.96
N TRP A 3 12.80 -34.40 32.55
CA TRP A 3 13.25 -33.01 32.82
C TRP A 3 13.61 -32.24 31.54
N LEU A 4 14.31 -32.90 30.59
CA LEU A 4 14.60 -32.33 29.27
C LEU A 4 13.32 -32.02 28.48
N MET A 5 12.31 -32.89 28.54
CA MET A 5 11.01 -32.64 27.93
C MET A 5 10.30 -31.44 28.56
N PHE A 6 10.37 -31.28 29.89
CA PHE A 6 9.76 -30.15 30.58
C PHE A 6 10.45 -28.81 30.23
N VAL A 7 11.78 -28.78 30.20
CA VAL A 7 12.54 -27.60 29.78
C VAL A 7 12.24 -27.23 28.34
N PHE A 8 12.16 -28.21 27.44
CA PHE A 8 11.83 -27.99 26.03
C PHE A 8 10.42 -27.40 25.86
N VAL A 9 9.44 -27.93 26.60
CA VAL A 9 8.06 -27.42 26.61
C VAL A 9 7.98 -25.99 27.13
N VAL A 10 8.73 -25.65 28.18
CA VAL A 10 8.77 -24.28 28.71
C VAL A 10 9.40 -23.30 27.72
N ILE A 11 10.50 -23.69 27.05
CA ILE A 11 11.15 -22.86 26.02
C ILE A 11 10.21 -22.64 24.83
N LEU A 12 9.55 -23.69 24.35
CA LEU A 12 8.55 -23.59 23.30
C LEU A 12 7.39 -22.67 23.69
N ALA A 13 6.85 -22.82 24.90
CA ALA A 13 5.77 -21.97 25.38
C ALA A 13 6.20 -20.50 25.51
N GLN A 14 7.43 -20.24 25.94
CA GLN A 14 7.99 -18.88 26.00
C GLN A 14 8.18 -18.27 24.61
N GLN A 15 8.69 -19.04 23.64
CA GLN A 15 8.89 -18.60 22.26
C GLN A 15 7.56 -18.35 21.53
N ILE A 16 6.54 -19.18 21.75
CA ILE A 16 5.20 -18.99 21.19
C ILE A 16 4.54 -17.74 21.80
N SER A 17 4.72 -17.53 23.11
CA SER A 17 4.18 -16.36 23.80
C SER A 17 4.83 -15.06 23.31
N SER A 18 6.15 -15.04 23.08
CA SER A 18 6.85 -13.85 22.60
C SER A 18 6.46 -13.47 21.17
N THR A 19 6.35 -14.44 20.26
CA THR A 19 5.94 -14.19 18.87
C THR A 19 4.50 -13.71 18.78
N LEU A 20 3.58 -14.27 19.59
CA LEU A 20 2.20 -13.81 19.65
C LEU A 20 2.10 -12.37 20.16
N VAL A 21 2.87 -12.01 21.20
CA VAL A 21 2.89 -10.64 21.73
C VAL A 21 3.44 -9.64 20.71
N GLU A 22 4.46 -10.02 19.95
CA GLU A 22 5.01 -9.19 18.87
C GLU A 22 3.99 -8.99 17.74
N ASP A 23 3.33 -10.05 17.28
CA ASP A 23 2.29 -9.97 16.24
C ASP A 23 1.12 -9.07 16.68
N ILE A 24 0.63 -9.21 17.91
CA ILE A 24 -0.41 -8.33 18.47
C ILE A 24 0.05 -6.87 18.49
N ARG A 25 1.31 -6.61 18.91
CA ARG A 25 1.89 -5.26 18.95
C ARG A 25 2.00 -4.65 17.55
N VAL A 26 2.52 -5.38 16.58
CA VAL A 26 2.67 -4.91 15.19
C VAL A 26 1.31 -4.63 14.56
N ARG A 27 0.34 -5.53 14.74
CA ARG A 27 -1.04 -5.31 14.26
C ARG A 27 -1.70 -4.09 14.90
N GLY A 28 -1.49 -3.89 16.20
CA GLY A 28 -1.93 -2.69 16.92
C GLY A 28 -1.36 -1.43 16.27
N LEU A 29 -0.04 -1.37 16.09
CA LEU A 29 0.62 -0.23 15.45
C LEU A 29 0.14 0.04 14.02
N ILE A 30 -0.07 -1.01 13.22
CA ILE A 30 -0.58 -0.86 11.85
C ILE A 30 -1.99 -0.24 11.86
N ARG A 31 -2.86 -0.67 12.77
CA ARG A 31 -4.20 -0.08 12.86
C ARG A 31 -4.16 1.34 13.41
N ASP A 32 -3.40 1.56 14.48
CA ASP A 32 -3.32 2.85 15.19
C ASP A 32 -2.64 3.95 14.34
N TRP A 33 -1.87 3.56 13.32
CA TRP A 33 -1.21 4.48 12.38
C TRP A 33 -1.80 4.45 10.96
N ALA A 34 -2.91 3.75 10.74
CA ALA A 34 -3.59 3.76 9.45
C ALA A 34 -4.07 5.20 9.14
N PRO A 35 -3.95 5.71 7.90
CA PRO A 35 -4.20 7.11 7.59
C PRO A 35 -5.68 7.51 7.74
N LEU A 36 -5.94 8.78 8.03
CA LEU A 36 -7.24 9.40 7.73
C LEU A 36 -7.18 9.95 6.31
N VAL A 37 -8.00 9.43 5.40
CA VAL A 37 -8.03 9.92 4.01
C VAL A 37 -9.29 10.73 3.79
N TRP A 38 -9.18 11.99 3.37
CA TRP A 38 -10.29 12.79 2.90
C TRP A 38 -10.47 12.59 1.40
N LEU A 39 -11.63 12.09 0.98
CA LEU A 39 -12.03 12.10 -0.42
C LEU A 39 -12.46 13.52 -0.80
N ALA A 40 -12.06 13.99 -1.98
CA ALA A 40 -12.36 15.35 -2.42
C ALA A 40 -13.87 15.66 -2.40
N PRO A 41 -14.27 16.93 -2.14
CA PRO A 41 -15.66 17.35 -2.26
C PRO A 41 -16.23 17.06 -3.66
N GLY A 42 -17.39 16.41 -3.70
CA GLY A 42 -18.06 16.06 -4.96
C GLY A 42 -17.41 14.90 -5.74
N GLU A 43 -16.52 14.11 -5.13
CA GLU A 43 -16.00 12.87 -5.71
C GLU A 43 -17.15 11.93 -6.12
N ARG A 44 -17.08 11.40 -7.34
CA ARG A 44 -18.10 10.53 -7.95
C ARG A 44 -17.64 9.08 -8.07
N PHE A 45 -16.34 8.84 -8.03
CA PHE A 45 -15.70 7.54 -8.11
C PHE A 45 -15.02 7.27 -6.78
N LEU A 46 -15.77 6.62 -5.90
CA LEU A 46 -15.37 6.34 -4.52
C LEU A 46 -14.53 5.05 -4.46
N PRO A 47 -13.84 4.76 -3.34
CA PRO A 47 -13.10 3.52 -3.21
C PRO A 47 -14.04 2.29 -3.14
N LEU A 48 -13.45 1.10 -3.36
CA LEU A 48 -14.15 -0.18 -3.27
C LEU A 48 -13.20 -1.28 -2.77
N GLY A 49 -13.75 -2.36 -2.22
CA GLY A 49 -12.98 -3.57 -1.96
C GLY A 49 -12.59 -4.29 -3.25
N VAL A 50 -11.38 -4.84 -3.28
CA VAL A 50 -10.85 -5.61 -4.42
C VAL A 50 -11.71 -6.83 -4.76
N PRO A 51 -12.19 -7.67 -3.81
CA PRO A 51 -13.02 -8.82 -4.17
C PRO A 51 -14.29 -8.42 -4.94
N GLU A 52 -15.00 -7.39 -4.48
CA GLU A 52 -16.21 -6.88 -5.15
C GLU A 52 -15.89 -6.31 -6.55
N PHE A 53 -14.76 -5.64 -6.69
CA PHE A 53 -14.28 -5.21 -8.01
C PHE A 53 -14.08 -6.41 -8.93
N LEU A 54 -13.35 -7.43 -8.47
CA LEU A 54 -12.98 -8.61 -9.26
C LEU A 54 -14.18 -9.46 -9.69
N ASP A 55 -15.28 -9.48 -8.93
CA ASP A 55 -16.54 -10.13 -9.34
C ASP A 55 -17.06 -9.60 -10.69
N ASN A 56 -16.72 -8.36 -11.04
CA ASN A 56 -17.12 -7.68 -12.28
C ASN A 56 -16.05 -7.74 -13.38
N MET A 57 -14.91 -8.38 -13.11
CA MET A 57 -13.77 -8.45 -14.03
C MET A 57 -13.59 -9.85 -14.61
N GLN A 58 -12.92 -9.90 -15.75
CA GLN A 58 -12.42 -11.12 -16.38
C GLN A 58 -10.95 -10.91 -16.74
N ALA A 59 -10.12 -11.91 -16.44
CA ALA A 59 -8.74 -11.92 -16.91
C ALA A 59 -8.73 -12.23 -18.42
N ALA A 60 -8.09 -11.36 -19.20
CA ALA A 60 -7.91 -11.55 -20.63
C ALA A 60 -6.57 -10.92 -21.06
N ASP A 61 -5.74 -11.72 -21.73
CA ASP A 61 -4.33 -11.42 -22.02
C ASP A 61 -3.56 -11.10 -20.72
N ASN A 62 -3.12 -9.85 -20.57
CA ASN A 62 -2.45 -9.31 -19.39
C ASN A 62 -3.29 -8.24 -18.67
N TYR A 63 -4.61 -8.22 -18.89
CA TYR A 63 -5.52 -7.21 -18.37
C TYR A 63 -6.63 -7.84 -17.52
N LEU A 64 -7.06 -7.13 -16.49
CA LEU A 64 -8.35 -7.37 -15.82
C LEU A 64 -9.40 -6.50 -16.50
N GLN A 65 -10.11 -7.06 -17.47
CA GLN A 65 -11.08 -6.32 -18.29
C GLN A 65 -12.47 -6.39 -17.66
N THR A 66 -13.26 -5.32 -17.78
CA THR A 66 -14.65 -5.35 -17.33
C THR A 66 -15.48 -6.35 -18.13
N ARG A 67 -16.37 -7.10 -17.47
CA ARG A 67 -17.32 -8.01 -18.13
C ARG A 67 -18.38 -7.28 -18.95
N THR A 68 -18.65 -6.03 -18.60
CA THR A 68 -19.61 -5.14 -19.28
C THR A 68 -18.87 -3.97 -19.92
N SER A 69 -19.42 -3.39 -20.99
CA SER A 69 -18.81 -2.25 -21.66
C SER A 69 -18.68 -1.04 -20.72
N LEU A 70 -17.56 -0.32 -20.84
CA LEU A 70 -17.28 0.86 -20.00
C LEU A 70 -18.33 1.95 -20.15
N GLN A 71 -18.84 2.16 -21.37
CA GLN A 71 -19.87 3.15 -21.63
C GLN A 71 -21.14 2.87 -20.79
N SER A 72 -21.60 1.62 -20.76
CA SER A 72 -22.78 1.24 -19.97
C SER A 72 -22.53 1.36 -18.47
N LEU A 73 -21.34 0.98 -18.01
CA LEU A 73 -20.96 1.09 -16.60
C LEU A 73 -20.86 2.54 -16.13
N LEU A 74 -20.30 3.45 -16.94
CA LEU A 74 -20.18 4.87 -16.61
C LEU A 74 -21.51 5.62 -16.68
N GLN A 75 -22.43 5.20 -17.54
CA GLN A 75 -23.79 5.74 -17.58
C GLN A 75 -24.63 5.29 -16.38
N ASN A 76 -24.40 4.07 -15.90
CA ASN A 76 -25.08 3.52 -14.75
C ASN A 76 -24.41 3.96 -13.43
N ARG A 77 -24.98 4.96 -12.75
CA ARG A 77 -24.49 5.48 -11.46
C ARG A 77 -24.43 4.46 -10.33
N SER A 78 -25.14 3.34 -10.46
CA SER A 78 -25.12 2.24 -9.48
C SER A 78 -24.09 1.16 -9.81
N SER A 79 -23.29 1.33 -10.87
CA SER A 79 -22.24 0.39 -11.23
C SER A 79 -21.09 0.41 -10.22
N PHE A 80 -20.34 -0.69 -10.16
CA PHE A 80 -19.18 -0.81 -9.27
C PHE A 80 -18.09 0.24 -9.57
N LEU A 81 -18.05 0.84 -10.78
CA LEU A 81 -17.08 1.88 -11.12
C LEU A 81 -17.20 3.12 -10.22
N HIS A 82 -18.41 3.42 -9.73
CA HIS A 82 -18.64 4.55 -8.83
C HIS A 82 -18.23 4.29 -7.38
N GLY A 83 -17.85 3.05 -7.05
CA GLY A 83 -17.47 2.64 -5.71
C GLY A 83 -18.54 2.91 -4.65
N ARG A 84 -18.13 3.01 -3.38
CA ARG A 84 -19.05 3.25 -2.27
C ARG A 84 -18.44 4.19 -1.25
N LYS A 85 -19.30 4.89 -0.51
CA LYS A 85 -18.84 5.74 0.59
C LYS A 85 -18.06 4.89 1.59
N PRO A 86 -16.85 5.30 1.99
CA PRO A 86 -15.94 4.49 2.77
C PRO A 86 -16.26 4.51 4.27
N ALA A 87 -17.53 4.21 4.61
CA ALA A 87 -17.93 3.92 5.97
C ALA A 87 -17.20 2.65 6.49
N ASP A 88 -17.74 1.97 7.49
CA ASP A 88 -17.08 0.84 8.15
C ASP A 88 -16.86 -0.41 7.26
N ASN A 89 -17.20 -0.34 5.97
CA ASN A 89 -17.26 -1.47 5.05
C ASN A 89 -16.16 -1.52 3.98
N ILE A 90 -15.45 -0.41 3.70
CA ILE A 90 -14.43 -0.38 2.63
C ILE A 90 -13.03 -0.56 3.23
N PRO A 91 -12.32 -1.64 2.88
CA PRO A 91 -11.03 -1.94 3.48
C PRO A 91 -9.92 -1.04 2.93
N ILE A 92 -8.93 -0.76 3.77
CA ILE A 92 -7.59 -0.41 3.32
C ILE A 92 -6.69 -1.66 3.42
N TYR A 93 -5.82 -1.87 2.45
CA TYR A 93 -4.95 -3.04 2.43
C TYR A 93 -3.58 -2.68 3.00
N ALA A 94 -3.24 -3.20 4.17
CA ALA A 94 -1.97 -2.94 4.84
C ALA A 94 -0.96 -4.04 4.52
N LEU A 95 -0.06 -3.78 3.57
CA LEU A 95 1.02 -4.69 3.20
C LEU A 95 2.20 -4.55 4.17
N LEU A 96 2.37 -5.54 5.04
CA LEU A 96 3.43 -5.64 6.03
C LEU A 96 4.66 -6.34 5.45
N LYS A 97 5.83 -5.70 5.64
CA LYS A 97 7.15 -6.31 5.47
C LYS A 97 7.95 -6.20 6.76
N ASN A 98 8.12 -7.34 7.43
CA ASN A 98 8.97 -7.46 8.60
C ASN A 98 10.45 -7.47 8.17
N CYS A 99 11.28 -6.62 8.78
CA CYS A 99 12.70 -6.51 8.47
C CYS A 99 13.60 -7.38 9.36
N ILE A 100 13.05 -7.99 10.41
CA ILE A 100 13.79 -8.84 11.35
C ILE A 100 13.94 -10.26 10.81
N MET A 101 12.99 -10.70 9.98
CA MET A 101 12.93 -12.06 9.41
C MET A 101 13.97 -12.32 8.29
N ASN A 102 14.81 -11.34 7.93
CA ASN A 102 15.78 -11.45 6.83
C ASN A 102 17.16 -12.03 7.22
N SER A 103 17.36 -12.50 8.45
CA SER A 103 18.65 -13.11 8.85
C SER A 103 18.75 -14.63 8.60
N GLU A 104 17.72 -15.31 8.09
CA GLU A 104 17.72 -16.78 7.96
C GLU A 104 17.54 -17.34 6.53
N SER A 105 17.67 -16.54 5.46
CA SER A 105 17.57 -17.05 4.08
C SER A 105 18.85 -16.89 3.23
N LEU A 106 20.01 -17.05 3.85
CA LEU A 106 21.28 -17.29 3.13
C LEU A 106 21.93 -18.56 3.71
N ILE A 107 21.41 -19.72 3.31
CA ILE A 107 22.16 -20.98 3.43
C ILE A 107 23.06 -21.06 2.20
N PRO A 108 24.41 -21.02 2.34
CA PRO A 108 25.29 -21.42 1.25
C PRO A 108 25.17 -22.93 1.10
N SER A 109 24.71 -23.41 -0.06
CA SER A 109 24.76 -24.83 -0.39
C SER A 109 26.22 -25.28 -0.40
N ALA A 110 26.59 -26.10 0.58
CA ALA A 110 27.83 -26.84 0.58
C ALA A 110 27.85 -27.78 -0.63
N GLY A 111 28.76 -27.52 -1.56
CA GLY A 111 28.90 -28.30 -2.79
C GLY A 111 30.02 -27.78 -3.67
N ALA A 112 31.25 -27.75 -3.15
CA ALA A 112 32.44 -27.64 -4.00
C ALA A 112 33.63 -28.33 -3.32
N THR A 113 33.91 -29.53 -3.82
CA THR A 113 35.02 -30.41 -3.50
C THR A 113 36.36 -29.69 -3.66
N MET A 114 37.25 -29.88 -2.70
CA MET A 114 38.62 -29.42 -2.75
C MET A 114 39.41 -30.10 -3.87
N THR A 115 40.04 -29.29 -4.73
CA THR A 115 41.26 -29.67 -5.44
C THR A 115 42.33 -28.61 -5.22
N LYS A 116 43.45 -29.06 -4.65
CA LYS A 116 44.71 -28.34 -4.42
C LYS A 116 45.28 -27.83 -5.75
N THR A 117 45.72 -26.58 -5.79
CA THR A 117 46.89 -26.22 -6.63
C THR A 117 47.74 -25.11 -6.00
N THR A 118 49.03 -25.37 -6.04
CA THR A 118 50.21 -24.71 -5.47
C THR A 118 50.51 -23.34 -6.11
N ILE A 119 51.13 -22.45 -5.32
CA ILE A 119 51.68 -21.14 -5.72
C ILE A 119 52.99 -21.32 -6.52
N SER A 120 53.22 -20.48 -7.54
CA SER A 120 54.49 -19.79 -7.95
C SER A 120 54.53 -19.52 -9.48
N PRO A 121 55.34 -18.58 -10.02
CA PRO A 121 54.82 -17.38 -10.70
C PRO A 121 55.32 -17.25 -12.16
N SER A 122 55.00 -16.12 -12.83
CA SER A 122 55.87 -15.40 -13.79
C SER A 122 55.24 -15.03 -15.16
N ASN A 123 55.34 -13.72 -15.43
CA ASN A 123 55.66 -13.05 -16.69
C ASN A 123 54.66 -12.84 -17.85
N ASN A 124 54.67 -11.56 -18.28
CA ASN A 124 54.48 -11.02 -19.64
C ASN A 124 53.06 -11.04 -20.22
N LEU A 125 52.62 -10.11 -21.07
CA LEU A 125 52.98 -8.74 -21.49
C LEU A 125 51.90 -8.40 -22.55
N LYS A 126 51.51 -7.12 -22.72
CA LYS A 126 50.84 -6.54 -23.91
C LYS A 126 49.38 -6.97 -24.20
N LYS A 127 48.54 -6.23 -24.90
CA LYS A 127 48.33 -4.82 -25.30
C LYS A 127 47.04 -4.86 -26.16
N HIS A 128 46.23 -3.79 -26.12
CA HIS A 128 45.21 -3.34 -27.11
C HIS A 128 44.47 -4.34 -28.01
N GLN A 129 43.13 -4.20 -28.14
CA GLN A 129 42.46 -3.48 -29.25
C GLN A 129 40.94 -3.76 -29.23
N LEU A 130 40.10 -2.73 -29.35
CA LEU A 130 38.75 -2.83 -29.91
C LEU A 130 38.85 -2.72 -31.44
N PRO A 131 37.98 -3.37 -32.24
CA PRO A 131 36.86 -2.61 -32.82
C PRO A 131 35.55 -3.39 -33.19
N ILE A 132 34.42 -2.70 -33.06
CA ILE A 132 33.27 -2.50 -33.98
C ILE A 132 32.86 -3.62 -34.98
N LEU A 133 31.59 -4.09 -34.90
CA LEU A 133 30.47 -3.88 -35.86
C LEU A 133 29.57 -5.12 -36.15
N ASN A 134 28.26 -4.93 -35.93
CA ASN A 134 27.05 -5.46 -36.58
C ASN A 134 26.65 -6.97 -36.62
N ALA A 135 25.40 -7.14 -36.15
CA ALA A 135 24.27 -7.84 -36.79
C ALA A 135 24.02 -9.35 -36.54
N MET A 136 22.83 -9.57 -35.97
CA MET A 136 21.76 -10.49 -36.41
C MET A 136 21.65 -11.92 -35.83
N VAL A 137 20.42 -12.17 -35.36
CA VAL A 137 19.61 -13.42 -35.43
C VAL A 137 19.52 -14.31 -34.18
N ASP A 138 18.33 -14.18 -33.59
CA ASP A 138 17.35 -15.18 -33.13
C ASP A 138 17.58 -16.15 -31.95
N ASP A 139 16.46 -16.21 -31.23
CA ASP A 139 15.80 -17.36 -30.60
C ASP A 139 16.17 -17.69 -29.16
N PHE A 140 15.18 -17.62 -28.26
CA PHE A 140 14.90 -18.64 -27.24
C PHE A 140 13.54 -18.38 -26.58
N ASP A 141 12.53 -19.05 -27.13
CA ASP A 141 11.40 -19.70 -26.45
C ASP A 141 10.78 -19.02 -25.21
N ILE A 142 9.66 -18.31 -25.44
CA ILE A 142 8.63 -18.12 -24.42
C ILE A 142 7.77 -19.39 -24.39
N LYS A 143 8.01 -20.25 -23.40
CA LYS A 143 7.02 -21.27 -23.03
C LYS A 143 5.81 -20.58 -22.41
N SER A 144 4.67 -20.74 -23.07
CA SER A 144 3.33 -20.48 -22.57
C SER A 144 3.12 -21.19 -21.23
N ILE A 145 2.88 -20.42 -20.16
CA ILE A 145 2.32 -20.96 -18.92
C ILE A 145 0.86 -20.55 -18.90
N GLU A 146 0.02 -21.58 -18.85
CA GLU A 146 -1.43 -21.54 -18.93
C GLU A 146 -2.04 -20.62 -17.87
N SER A 147 -2.85 -19.68 -18.34
CA SER A 147 -3.90 -19.01 -17.58
C SER A 147 -4.93 -20.03 -17.14
N ASN A 148 -5.22 -20.11 -15.85
CA ASN A 148 -6.54 -20.37 -15.26
C ASN A 148 -6.37 -20.58 -13.76
N ASN A 149 -6.90 -19.68 -12.95
CA ASN A 149 -7.59 -19.98 -11.69
C ASN A 149 -8.25 -18.70 -11.17
N VAL A 150 -9.54 -18.54 -11.47
CA VAL A 150 -10.46 -17.76 -10.63
C VAL A 150 -11.73 -18.62 -10.53
N PRO A 151 -11.98 -19.32 -9.41
CA PRO A 151 -13.25 -19.99 -9.20
C PRO A 151 -14.27 -19.02 -8.63
N GLY A 152 -15.42 -18.97 -9.29
CA GLY A 152 -16.62 -18.27 -8.82
C GLY A 152 -17.19 -18.86 -7.53
N SER A 153 -17.91 -17.99 -6.83
CA SER A 153 -18.58 -18.21 -5.55
C SER A 153 -19.58 -19.37 -5.52
N GLY A 154 -19.54 -20.14 -4.44
CA GLY A 154 -20.67 -20.93 -3.95
C GLY A 154 -20.29 -21.73 -2.71
N VAL A 155 -20.92 -21.44 -1.56
CA VAL A 155 -21.56 -22.41 -0.65
C VAL A 155 -22.14 -21.69 0.57
N SER A 156 -23.34 -22.15 0.93
CA SER A 156 -24.31 -21.67 1.91
C SER A 156 -23.91 -21.91 3.38
N ILE A 157 -24.54 -21.09 4.22
CA ILE A 157 -24.68 -21.14 5.67
C ILE A 157 -25.31 -22.46 6.15
N GLU A 158 -24.75 -23.08 7.21
CA GLU A 158 -25.50 -23.44 8.44
C GLU A 158 -24.61 -23.86 9.62
N LYS A 159 -24.94 -23.25 10.78
CA LYS A 159 -24.95 -23.76 12.17
C LYS A 159 -23.66 -24.30 12.81
N LEU A 160 -23.28 -23.67 13.92
CA LEU A 160 -23.34 -24.33 15.23
C LEU A 160 -23.48 -23.33 16.39
N LEU A 161 -24.50 -23.61 17.20
CA LEU A 161 -24.92 -22.99 18.45
C LEU A 161 -23.96 -23.31 19.61
N VAL A 162 -23.95 -22.45 20.64
CA VAL A 162 -24.03 -22.72 22.10
C VAL A 162 -23.94 -21.33 22.78
N SER A 163 -25.04 -20.67 23.17
CA SER A 163 -25.64 -20.60 24.54
C SER A 163 -24.59 -20.51 25.67
N SER A 164 -24.71 -19.78 26.78
CA SER A 164 -25.72 -18.94 27.44
C SER A 164 -24.96 -18.18 28.55
N PHE A 165 -25.58 -17.10 29.05
CA PHE A 165 -25.53 -16.54 30.40
C PHE A 165 -25.08 -15.08 30.50
N LYS A 166 -26.11 -14.22 30.53
CA LYS A 166 -26.07 -12.83 31.00
C LYS A 166 -27.27 -12.68 31.94
N ASP A 167 -27.00 -12.50 33.24
CA ASP A 167 -27.62 -11.47 34.07
C ASP A 167 -27.29 -11.68 35.56
N ARG A 168 -26.72 -10.66 36.20
CA ARG A 168 -27.36 -9.96 37.33
C ARG A 168 -26.57 -8.71 37.74
N ARG A 169 -27.33 -7.65 37.99
CA ARG A 169 -26.96 -6.35 38.57
C ARG A 169 -27.10 -6.36 40.10
N LEU A 170 -26.35 -5.44 40.71
CA LEU A 170 -26.49 -4.80 42.04
C LEU A 170 -26.32 -5.65 43.32
N SER A 171 -25.35 -5.29 44.17
CA SER A 171 -25.62 -4.41 45.31
C SER A 171 -24.34 -3.97 46.04
N ARG A 172 -24.44 -2.81 46.69
CA ARG A 172 -23.47 -2.08 47.50
C ARG A 172 -23.66 -2.52 48.96
N SER A 173 -22.59 -2.78 49.72
CA SER A 173 -22.59 -2.53 51.17
C SER A 173 -21.18 -2.30 51.73
N HIS A 174 -21.12 -1.34 52.66
CA HIS A 174 -19.98 -0.98 53.50
C HIS A 174 -19.71 -2.04 54.57
N GLY A 175 -18.45 -2.15 55.00
CA GLY A 175 -18.06 -2.89 56.19
C GLY A 175 -16.55 -2.88 56.40
N SER A 176 -16.06 -1.87 57.11
CA SER A 176 -14.67 -1.71 57.52
C SER A 176 -14.30 -2.71 58.61
N HIS A 177 -13.25 -3.51 58.40
CA HIS A 177 -12.48 -4.14 59.48
C HIS A 177 -11.00 -4.08 59.14
N VAL A 178 -10.25 -3.30 59.91
CA VAL A 178 -8.79 -3.15 59.83
C VAL A 178 -8.17 -4.22 60.71
N ILE A 179 -7.35 -5.09 60.12
CA ILE A 179 -6.42 -5.99 60.81
C ILE A 179 -5.00 -5.49 60.47
N PRO A 180 -4.09 -5.29 61.44
CA PRO A 180 -2.76 -4.78 61.15
C PRO A 180 -1.93 -5.88 60.48
N VAL A 181 -1.44 -5.61 59.26
CA VAL A 181 -0.51 -6.50 58.55
C VAL A 181 0.91 -5.92 58.65
N ASN A 182 1.81 -6.78 59.10
CA ASN A 182 3.24 -6.56 59.35
C ASN A 182 3.99 -5.83 58.24
N SER A 183 4.88 -4.92 58.65
CA SER A 183 5.71 -4.03 57.84
C SER A 183 6.87 -4.70 57.07
N GLU A 184 6.88 -6.03 56.92
CA GLU A 184 7.92 -6.75 56.17
C GLU A 184 7.49 -7.13 54.75
N ILE A 185 6.19 -7.12 54.44
CA ILE A 185 5.64 -7.50 53.13
C ILE A 185 5.76 -6.35 52.09
N SER A 186 5.94 -5.11 52.54
CA SER A 186 6.01 -3.93 51.66
C SER A 186 7.31 -3.84 50.84
N LYS A 187 8.44 -4.29 51.40
CA LYS A 187 9.76 -4.19 50.72
C LYS A 187 9.93 -5.24 49.63
N SER A 188 9.38 -6.44 49.82
CA SER A 188 9.42 -7.50 48.80
C SER A 188 8.52 -7.17 47.61
N HIS A 189 7.34 -6.58 47.84
CA HIS A 189 6.42 -6.19 46.78
C HIS A 189 6.96 -5.05 45.90
N ILE A 190 7.60 -4.04 46.52
CA ILE A 190 8.22 -2.92 45.79
C ILE A 190 9.45 -3.37 44.98
N LEU A 191 10.23 -4.31 45.53
CA LEU A 191 11.35 -4.91 44.80
C LEU A 191 10.85 -5.77 43.63
N HIS A 192 9.76 -6.53 43.82
CA HIS A 192 9.14 -7.34 42.78
C HIS A 192 8.52 -6.48 41.68
N GLU A 193 7.88 -5.36 41.99
CA GLU A 193 7.39 -4.40 40.98
C GLU A 193 8.52 -3.73 40.22
N LYS A 194 9.60 -3.32 40.91
CA LYS A 194 10.78 -2.75 40.24
C LYS A 194 11.49 -3.78 39.36
N ILE A 195 11.59 -5.03 39.80
CA ILE A 195 12.14 -6.14 39.00
C ILE A 195 11.21 -6.46 37.82
N LEU A 196 9.89 -6.48 38.00
CA LEU A 196 8.92 -6.67 36.91
C LEU A 196 8.91 -5.49 35.92
N GLN A 197 9.12 -4.25 36.37
CA GLN A 197 9.32 -3.08 35.52
C GLN A 197 10.67 -3.13 34.79
N LYS A 198 11.74 -3.58 35.46
CA LYS A 198 13.08 -3.76 34.86
C LYS A 198 13.13 -4.91 33.86
N ILE A 199 12.37 -5.99 34.11
CA ILE A 199 12.17 -7.12 33.20
C ILE A 199 11.28 -6.69 32.02
N LYS A 200 10.21 -5.89 32.24
CA LYS A 200 9.41 -5.30 31.16
C LYS A 200 10.21 -4.39 30.22
N PHE A 201 11.22 -3.70 30.75
CA PHE A 201 12.14 -2.88 29.95
C PHE A 201 13.17 -3.69 29.16
N HIS A 202 13.40 -4.96 29.51
CA HIS A 202 14.46 -5.78 28.92
C HIS A 202 13.97 -6.84 27.91
N THR A 203 12.66 -7.04 27.76
CA THR A 203 12.05 -8.07 26.89
C THR A 203 11.19 -7.49 25.76
N GLN A 204 11.44 -6.26 25.31
CA GLN A 204 10.88 -5.84 24.03
C GLN A 204 11.80 -6.32 22.91
N HIS A 205 11.33 -7.30 22.14
CA HIS A 205 11.92 -7.63 20.86
C HIS A 205 12.05 -6.35 20.02
N PRO A 206 13.16 -6.19 19.27
CA PRO A 206 13.37 -5.02 18.43
C PRO A 206 12.19 -4.92 17.47
N LEU A 207 11.64 -3.73 17.27
CA LEU A 207 10.54 -3.52 16.35
C LEU A 207 11.13 -2.98 15.05
N HIS A 208 11.10 -3.71 13.94
CA HIS A 208 11.66 -3.23 12.68
C HIS A 208 10.86 -3.77 11.50
N PHE A 209 10.02 -2.91 10.93
CA PHE A 209 9.17 -3.26 9.81
C PHE A 209 8.75 -1.99 9.05
N HIS A 210 8.20 -2.18 7.85
CA HIS A 210 7.41 -1.15 7.21
C HIS A 210 6.09 -1.71 6.74
N VAL A 211 5.10 -0.83 6.67
CA VAL A 211 3.76 -1.14 6.21
C VAL A 211 3.42 -0.17 5.08
N THR A 212 2.82 -0.69 4.02
CA THR A 212 2.26 0.13 2.93
C THR A 212 0.76 -0.04 2.90
N TYR A 213 0.04 1.05 3.09
CA TYR A 213 -1.40 1.09 2.99
C TYR A 213 -1.78 1.40 1.55
N TRP A 214 -2.49 0.48 0.92
CA TRP A 214 -2.99 0.59 -0.44
C TRP A 214 -4.47 0.92 -0.43
N MET A 215 -4.84 1.95 -1.18
CA MET A 215 -6.20 2.39 -1.44
C MET A 215 -6.56 2.02 -2.87
N PHE A 216 -7.70 1.35 -3.02
CA PHE A 216 -8.19 0.90 -4.32
C PHE A 216 -9.40 1.71 -4.76
N TYR A 217 -9.37 2.16 -6.01
CA TYR A 217 -10.51 2.82 -6.66
C TYR A 217 -10.88 2.06 -7.93
N PRO A 218 -12.16 1.71 -8.16
CA PRO A 218 -12.59 0.99 -9.36
C PRO A 218 -12.38 1.74 -10.67
N PHE A 219 -12.36 3.07 -10.63
CA PHE A 219 -12.25 3.91 -11.81
C PHE A 219 -11.57 5.22 -11.45
N SER A 220 -10.52 5.58 -12.19
CA SER A 220 -9.87 6.88 -12.11
C SER A 220 -10.38 7.74 -13.27
N GLU A 221 -11.02 8.85 -12.93
CA GLU A 221 -11.40 9.87 -13.91
C GLU A 221 -10.18 10.74 -14.22
N GLY A 222 -9.86 10.80 -15.51
CA GLY A 222 -8.77 11.58 -16.04
C GLY A 222 -9.01 13.08 -15.90
N LYS A 223 -8.30 13.85 -16.72
CA LYS A 223 -8.40 15.31 -16.68
C LYS A 223 -9.07 15.84 -17.94
N ALA A 224 -10.00 16.77 -17.73
CA ALA A 224 -10.61 17.52 -18.81
C ALA A 224 -9.58 18.46 -19.44
N VAL A 225 -9.33 18.26 -20.73
CA VAL A 225 -8.45 19.09 -21.55
C VAL A 225 -9.33 19.81 -22.59
N CYS A 226 -9.05 21.09 -22.82
CA CYS A 226 -9.71 21.83 -23.88
C CYS A 226 -9.17 21.34 -25.24
N VAL A 227 -10.07 20.91 -26.12
CA VAL A 227 -9.72 20.41 -27.44
C VAL A 227 -10.50 21.11 -28.54
N LEU A 228 -9.85 21.28 -29.69
CA LEU A 228 -10.46 21.70 -30.93
C LEU A 228 -10.63 20.48 -31.84
N ASP A 229 -11.85 20.22 -32.31
CA ASP A 229 -12.11 19.14 -33.26
C ASP A 229 -11.81 19.63 -34.69
N LEU A 230 -10.77 19.06 -35.31
CA LEU A 230 -10.33 19.40 -36.66
C LEU A 230 -10.83 18.37 -37.70
N GLY A 231 -11.88 17.61 -37.36
CA GLY A 231 -12.50 16.63 -38.26
C GLY A 231 -11.55 15.47 -38.55
N ILE A 232 -11.07 15.35 -39.79
CA ILE A 232 -10.19 14.26 -40.26
C ILE A 232 -8.88 14.21 -39.43
N LEU A 233 -8.42 15.34 -38.90
CA LEU A 233 -7.22 15.42 -38.07
C LEU A 233 -7.45 15.06 -36.59
N GLY A 234 -8.70 14.79 -36.19
CA GLY A 234 -9.08 14.45 -34.83
C GLY A 234 -9.15 15.64 -33.86
N SER A 235 -9.29 15.34 -32.57
CA SER A 235 -9.34 16.34 -31.50
C SER A 235 -7.95 16.74 -31.04
N TRP A 236 -7.63 18.03 -31.16
CA TRP A 236 -6.32 18.57 -30.79
C TRP A 236 -6.38 19.36 -29.49
N PRO A 237 -5.49 19.10 -28.51
CA PRO A 237 -5.43 19.87 -27.28
C PRO A 237 -5.00 21.31 -27.56
N ILE A 238 -5.80 22.27 -27.08
CA ILE A 238 -5.54 23.70 -27.18
C ILE A 238 -5.49 24.33 -25.78
N PRO A 239 -4.66 25.36 -25.56
CA PRO A 239 -4.65 26.05 -24.28
C PRO A 239 -5.97 26.80 -24.06
N SER A 240 -6.45 26.84 -22.82
CA SER A 240 -7.52 27.76 -22.44
C SER A 240 -6.99 29.20 -22.42
N LEU A 241 -7.77 30.12 -22.98
CA LEU A 241 -7.46 31.55 -23.05
C LEU A 241 -8.38 32.27 -22.05
N GLY A 242 -7.78 32.94 -21.05
CA GLY A 242 -8.55 33.61 -19.99
C GLY A 242 -9.39 32.68 -19.11
N GLY A 243 -9.06 31.37 -19.07
CA GLY A 243 -9.86 30.36 -18.36
C GLY A 243 -11.03 29.79 -19.18
N THR A 244 -11.29 30.32 -20.37
CA THR A 244 -12.33 29.83 -21.27
C THR A 244 -11.76 28.85 -22.30
N CYS A 245 -12.48 27.75 -22.53
CA CYS A 245 -12.15 26.78 -23.57
C CYS A 245 -12.81 27.18 -24.90
N PHE A 246 -12.00 27.48 -25.92
CA PHE A 246 -12.47 27.80 -27.28
C PHE A 246 -12.59 26.53 -28.13
N GLY A 247 -13.44 25.61 -27.68
CA GLY A 247 -13.62 24.29 -28.27
C GLY A 247 -14.55 23.43 -27.41
N ARG A 248 -14.24 22.15 -27.26
CA ARG A 248 -14.94 21.25 -26.34
C ARG A 248 -13.99 20.78 -25.23
N LEU A 249 -14.52 20.57 -24.03
CA LEU A 249 -13.79 19.87 -22.98
C LEU A 249 -13.89 18.36 -23.27
N LYS A 250 -12.75 17.69 -23.30
CA LYS A 250 -12.67 16.24 -23.43
C LYS A 250 -11.78 15.67 -22.34
N GLU A 251 -12.23 14.62 -21.68
CA GLU A 251 -11.47 13.93 -20.63
C GLU A 251 -10.44 12.99 -21.25
N TYR A 252 -9.23 13.02 -20.71
CA TYR A 252 -8.12 12.17 -21.12
C TYR A 252 -7.47 11.51 -19.91
N GLY A 253 -7.02 10.28 -20.08
CA GLY A 253 -6.36 9.52 -19.02
C GLY A 253 -7.31 8.79 -18.09
N ASN A 254 -8.55 8.52 -18.50
CA ASN A 254 -9.47 7.67 -17.75
C ASN A 254 -8.93 6.23 -17.69
N HIS A 255 -9.04 5.53 -16.57
CA HIS A 255 -8.74 4.11 -16.53
C HIS A 255 -9.53 3.37 -15.45
N VAL A 256 -9.73 2.08 -15.70
CA VAL A 256 -10.37 1.16 -14.74
C VAL A 256 -9.31 0.64 -13.78
N GLY A 257 -9.64 0.56 -12.51
CA GLY A 257 -8.73 0.21 -11.44
C GLY A 257 -7.69 1.30 -11.19
N ASP A 258 -7.51 1.67 -9.93
CA ASP A 258 -6.48 2.61 -9.52
C ASP A 258 -5.91 2.22 -8.16
N TRP A 259 -4.62 2.44 -8.00
CA TRP A 259 -3.87 2.10 -6.81
C TRP A 259 -3.09 3.31 -6.32
N GLU A 260 -3.49 3.79 -5.15
CA GLU A 260 -2.79 4.85 -4.43
C GLU A 260 -2.24 4.30 -3.12
N HIS A 261 -1.13 4.85 -2.63
CA HIS A 261 -0.51 4.31 -1.42
C HIS A 261 0.27 5.31 -0.57
N VAL A 262 0.33 4.99 0.71
CA VAL A 262 1.21 5.60 1.70
C VAL A 262 1.96 4.50 2.45
N SER A 263 3.26 4.69 2.68
CA SER A 263 4.08 3.76 3.45
C SER A 263 4.56 4.41 4.74
N LEU A 264 4.61 3.62 5.82
CA LEU A 264 5.19 4.00 7.10
C LEU A 264 6.33 3.05 7.48
N TYR A 265 7.42 3.60 8.01
CA TYR A 265 8.59 2.85 8.44
C TYR A 265 8.75 2.91 9.96
N PHE A 266 8.82 1.76 10.61
CA PHE A 266 8.96 1.61 12.05
C PHE A 266 10.30 0.97 12.40
N LYS A 267 11.01 1.58 13.35
CA LYS A 267 12.24 1.04 13.91
C LYS A 267 12.39 1.43 15.38
N ASP A 268 12.52 0.43 16.25
CA ASP A 268 12.75 0.49 17.71
C ASP A 268 11.73 1.30 18.54
N LYS A 269 10.73 1.92 17.90
CA LYS A 269 9.78 2.87 18.50
C LYS A 269 8.34 2.48 18.17
N ASN A 270 7.40 2.81 19.06
CA ASN A 270 5.95 2.61 18.85
C ASN A 270 5.31 3.70 17.97
N TYR A 271 6.12 4.42 17.19
CA TYR A 271 5.69 5.41 16.21
C TYR A 271 6.59 5.26 14.97
N PRO A 272 6.10 5.59 13.77
CA PRO A 272 6.90 5.52 12.56
C PRO A 272 8.00 6.58 12.61
N LEU A 273 9.17 6.26 12.10
CA LEU A 273 10.25 7.23 11.92
C LEU A 273 10.08 8.02 10.62
N ALA A 274 9.54 7.38 9.59
CA ALA A 274 9.37 7.97 8.27
C ALA A 274 8.05 7.58 7.61
N MET A 275 7.58 8.45 6.73
CA MET A 275 6.40 8.27 5.89
C MET A 275 6.76 8.59 4.43
N TYR A 276 6.23 7.80 3.50
CA TYR A 276 6.27 8.09 2.07
C TYR A 276 4.85 8.17 1.54
N VAL A 277 4.52 9.23 0.81
CA VAL A 277 3.22 9.40 0.13
C VAL A 277 3.45 9.39 -1.38
N SER A 278 2.76 8.49 -2.08
CA SER A 278 2.77 8.44 -3.55
C SER A 278 1.75 9.41 -4.11
N ALA A 279 2.12 10.23 -5.08
CA ALA A 279 1.21 11.15 -5.78
C ALA A 279 1.48 11.05 -7.29
N HIS A 280 0.69 10.24 -8.00
CA HIS A 280 0.90 9.94 -9.42
C HIS A 280 2.32 9.40 -9.72
N ASP A 281 3.06 10.13 -10.56
CA ASP A 281 4.45 9.83 -10.94
C ASP A 281 5.49 10.49 -10.03
N ALA A 282 5.06 11.05 -8.91
CA ALA A 282 5.90 11.64 -7.89
C ALA A 282 5.59 11.05 -6.50
N GLY A 283 6.40 11.42 -5.51
CA GLY A 283 6.12 11.13 -4.11
C GLY A 283 6.97 11.97 -3.17
N ALA A 284 6.64 11.94 -1.89
CA ALA A 284 7.31 12.73 -0.87
C ALA A 284 7.62 11.90 0.37
N PHE A 285 8.84 12.08 0.89
CA PHE A 285 9.33 11.53 2.14
C PHE A 285 9.21 12.56 3.25
N TYR A 286 8.75 12.08 4.40
CA TYR A 286 8.63 12.87 5.61
C TYR A 286 9.17 12.09 6.79
N ARG A 287 9.72 12.80 7.78
CA ARG A 287 10.13 12.26 9.07
C ARG A 287 9.14 12.64 10.14
N TYR A 288 8.79 11.68 11.00
CA TYR A 288 7.90 11.94 12.11
C TYR A 288 8.60 12.76 13.21
N GLU A 289 7.92 13.78 13.72
CA GLU A 289 8.36 14.62 14.83
C GLU A 289 7.46 14.37 16.04
N PRO A 290 7.89 13.56 17.03
CA PRO A 290 7.04 13.14 18.15
C PRO A 290 6.57 14.30 19.03
N ARG A 291 7.34 15.40 19.10
CA ARG A 291 7.00 16.57 19.93
C ARG A 291 5.75 17.30 19.44
N SER A 292 5.61 17.42 18.11
CA SER A 292 4.47 18.09 17.49
C SER A 292 3.39 17.12 17.02
N GLY A 293 3.68 15.82 16.96
CA GLY A 293 2.76 14.82 16.40
C GLY A 293 2.55 15.01 14.89
N THR A 294 3.54 15.53 14.18
CA THR A 294 3.45 15.85 12.74
C THR A 294 4.58 15.19 11.96
N PHE A 295 4.37 14.94 10.67
CA PHE A 295 5.44 14.56 9.76
C PHE A 295 6.03 15.80 9.10
N ILE A 296 7.36 15.92 9.05
CA ILE A 296 8.11 17.05 8.48
C ILE A 296 8.73 16.60 7.16
N PHE A 297 8.55 17.40 6.11
CA PHE A 297 9.07 17.13 4.77
C PHE A 297 10.60 16.98 4.79
N GLU A 298 11.10 15.94 4.12
CA GLU A 298 12.55 15.70 3.98
C GLU A 298 13.00 15.76 2.52
N SER A 299 12.29 15.05 1.65
CA SER A 299 12.67 14.96 0.23
C SER A 299 11.50 14.52 -0.63
N GLN A 300 11.68 14.56 -1.95
CA GLN A 300 10.68 14.10 -2.91
C GLN A 300 11.32 13.22 -3.99
N GLU A 301 10.57 12.24 -4.46
CA GLU A 301 10.89 11.42 -5.62
C GLU A 301 10.10 11.95 -6.82
N THR A 302 10.78 12.23 -7.92
CA THR A 302 10.14 12.56 -9.21
C THR A 302 10.67 11.60 -10.26
N ARG A 303 9.79 10.87 -10.94
CA ARG A 303 10.18 10.00 -12.05
C ARG A 303 10.74 10.83 -13.21
N LYS A 304 11.63 10.23 -14.00
CA LYS A 304 12.21 10.90 -15.19
C LYS A 304 11.11 11.23 -16.20
N GLY A 305 11.19 12.40 -16.84
CA GLY A 305 10.24 12.82 -17.89
C GLY A 305 9.06 13.67 -17.42
N ILE A 306 9.07 14.12 -16.17
CA ILE A 306 8.03 14.97 -15.60
C ILE A 306 8.22 16.44 -16.04
N PHE A 307 7.14 17.06 -16.54
CA PHE A 307 7.14 18.46 -16.98
C PHE A 307 6.92 19.47 -15.85
N GLN A 308 6.41 19.03 -14.69
CA GLN A 308 6.11 19.90 -13.55
C GLN A 308 6.51 19.26 -12.22
N LYS A 309 7.28 19.99 -11.40
CA LYS A 309 7.61 19.55 -10.04
C LYS A 309 6.40 19.83 -9.11
N PRO A 310 5.80 18.80 -8.49
CA PRO A 310 4.75 19.01 -7.50
C PRO A 310 5.33 19.66 -6.24
N ILE A 311 4.50 20.42 -5.53
CA ILE A 311 4.85 21.08 -4.28
C ILE A 311 4.17 20.33 -3.16
N PHE A 312 4.95 19.86 -2.21
CA PHE A 312 4.45 19.22 -1.00
C PHE A 312 4.57 20.18 0.19
N PRO A 313 3.59 20.21 1.11
CA PRO A 313 3.65 21.03 2.31
C PRO A 313 4.81 20.61 3.21
N GLU A 314 5.34 21.55 3.99
CA GLU A 314 6.40 21.27 4.97
C GLU A 314 5.96 20.28 6.05
N ARG A 315 4.67 20.27 6.39
CA ARG A 315 4.12 19.48 7.50
C ARG A 315 2.87 18.71 7.10
N VAL A 316 2.76 17.49 7.62
CA VAL A 316 1.53 16.67 7.58
C VAL A 316 1.06 16.47 9.01
N PHE A 317 -0.19 16.82 9.27
CA PHE A 317 -0.82 16.66 10.58
C PHE A 317 -1.33 15.24 10.78
N THR A 318 -1.51 14.86 12.04
CA THR A 318 -2.16 13.60 12.43
C THR A 318 -3.52 13.88 13.06
N ALA A 319 -4.50 13.04 12.75
CA ALA A 319 -5.76 12.94 13.49
C ALA A 319 -5.55 12.02 14.70
N GLU A 320 -6.12 12.40 15.85
CA GLU A 320 -6.03 11.65 17.11
C GLU A 320 -4.58 11.34 17.55
N GLY A 321 -3.60 12.08 17.04
CA GLY A 321 -2.18 11.97 17.38
C GLY A 321 -1.37 10.91 16.61
N SER A 322 -2.01 10.02 15.85
CA SER A 322 -1.34 8.90 15.16
C SER A 322 -1.80 8.64 13.72
N HIS A 323 -2.94 9.17 13.28
CA HIS A 323 -3.44 8.91 11.93
C HIS A 323 -3.03 10.02 10.96
N PRO A 324 -2.02 9.83 10.07
CA PRO A 324 -1.64 10.89 9.12
C PRO A 324 -2.84 11.30 8.25
N ILE A 325 -3.06 12.60 8.12
CA ILE A 325 -4.18 13.17 7.36
C ILE A 325 -3.74 13.35 5.90
N LEU A 326 -4.40 12.65 5.00
CA LEU A 326 -4.14 12.67 3.56
C LEU A 326 -5.42 13.03 2.79
N PHE A 327 -5.26 13.41 1.52
CA PHE A 327 -6.35 13.91 0.69
C PHE A 327 -6.28 13.24 -0.69
N SER A 328 -7.31 12.49 -1.05
CA SER A 328 -7.47 11.93 -2.39
C SER A 328 -8.05 13.00 -3.33
N ALA A 329 -7.37 13.25 -4.44
CA ALA A 329 -7.79 14.24 -5.43
C ALA A 329 -9.05 13.82 -6.18
N ARG A 330 -9.83 14.81 -6.60
CA ARG A 330 -11.06 14.59 -7.36
C ARG A 330 -10.79 13.92 -8.71
N GLY A 331 -11.47 12.81 -8.97
CA GLY A 331 -11.44 12.04 -10.19
C GLY A 331 -10.20 11.16 -10.32
N SER A 332 -9.02 11.77 -10.26
CA SER A 332 -7.74 11.10 -10.52
C SER A 332 -7.15 10.39 -9.30
N HIS A 333 -7.76 10.56 -8.14
CA HIS A 333 -7.42 9.94 -6.85
C HIS A 333 -6.01 10.15 -6.28
N GLY A 334 -5.15 10.85 -7.01
CA GLY A 334 -3.82 11.25 -6.57
C GLY A 334 -3.79 11.68 -5.12
N LEU A 335 -2.91 11.06 -4.34
CA LEU A 335 -2.89 11.20 -2.90
C LEU A 335 -1.96 12.35 -2.48
N TRP A 336 -2.54 13.36 -1.83
CA TRP A 336 -1.86 14.59 -1.42
C TRP A 336 -1.83 14.73 0.10
N THR A 337 -0.83 15.44 0.61
CA THR A 337 -0.64 15.69 2.05
C THR A 337 -1.24 17.02 2.52
N ALA A 338 -1.86 17.78 1.61
CA ALA A 338 -2.60 19.00 1.89
C ALA A 338 -3.86 19.10 1.01
N PRO A 339 -4.90 19.81 1.48
CA PRO A 339 -6.03 20.17 0.64
C PRO A 339 -5.65 21.30 -0.33
N GLY A 340 -6.38 21.44 -1.42
CA GLY A 340 -6.23 22.56 -2.36
C GLY A 340 -5.92 22.12 -3.78
N LYS A 341 -5.25 23.00 -4.53
CA LYS A 341 -4.88 22.80 -5.93
C LYS A 341 -3.43 22.37 -6.06
N HIS A 342 -3.21 21.20 -6.63
CA HIS A 342 -1.88 20.60 -6.82
C HIS A 342 -1.57 20.47 -8.31
N LYS A 343 -0.33 20.74 -8.73
CA LYS A 343 0.04 20.62 -10.15
C LYS A 343 0.03 19.15 -10.56
N PHE A 344 -0.77 18.84 -11.57
CA PHE A 344 -0.83 17.51 -12.16
C PHE A 344 0.44 17.23 -12.96
N VAL A 345 1.08 16.12 -12.66
CA VAL A 345 2.49 15.85 -13.02
C VAL A 345 2.66 15.50 -14.49
N ARG A 346 1.64 14.89 -15.13
CA ARG A 346 1.72 14.35 -16.50
C ARG A 346 1.54 15.37 -17.62
N LEU A 347 0.77 16.44 -17.39
CA LEU A 347 0.46 17.43 -18.42
C LEU A 347 0.58 18.86 -17.86
N PRO A 348 1.24 19.78 -18.60
CA PRO A 348 1.37 21.17 -18.19
C PRO A 348 0.00 21.82 -17.99
N ARG A 349 -0.15 22.61 -16.92
CA ARG A 349 -1.36 23.39 -16.58
C ARG A 349 -2.61 22.56 -16.24
N LEU A 350 -2.47 21.27 -15.94
CA LEU A 350 -3.51 20.50 -15.28
C LEU A 350 -3.29 20.49 -13.77
N TYR A 351 -4.38 20.40 -13.03
CA TYR A 351 -4.37 20.46 -11.57
C TYR A 351 -5.24 19.35 -10.97
N ASP A 352 -4.76 18.80 -9.86
CA ASP A 352 -5.56 18.04 -8.92
C ASP A 352 -6.23 18.98 -7.93
N GLU A 353 -7.48 18.69 -7.62
CA GLU A 353 -8.23 19.40 -6.60
C GLU A 353 -8.55 18.41 -5.48
N SER A 354 -8.04 18.68 -4.28
CA SER A 354 -8.29 17.87 -3.09
C SER A 354 -8.87 18.73 -1.97
N GLY A 355 -9.56 18.14 -1.00
CA GLY A 355 -10.21 18.91 0.06
C GLY A 355 -10.96 18.06 1.07
N PHE A 356 -11.58 18.72 2.04
CA PHE A 356 -12.37 18.10 3.12
C PHE A 356 -13.76 17.69 2.63
N GLY A 357 -13.83 16.62 1.83
CA GLY A 357 -15.10 16.02 1.40
C GLY A 357 -15.55 14.89 2.34
N THR A 358 -15.56 13.65 1.86
CA THR A 358 -15.98 12.49 2.67
C THR A 358 -14.78 11.92 3.43
N PRO A 359 -14.80 11.83 4.77
CA PRO A 359 -13.71 11.24 5.52
C PRO A 359 -13.73 9.71 5.40
N TRP A 360 -12.56 9.12 5.24
CA TRP A 360 -12.31 7.69 5.28
C TRP A 360 -11.37 7.38 6.46
N PRO A 361 -11.91 7.08 7.65
CA PRO A 361 -11.13 6.61 8.78
C PRO A 361 -10.70 5.16 8.55
N THR A 362 -9.56 4.98 7.89
CA THR A 362 -9.16 3.67 7.32
C THR A 362 -8.92 2.59 8.37
N TRP A 363 -8.60 2.98 9.60
CA TRP A 363 -8.41 2.07 10.75
C TRP A 363 -9.68 1.29 11.13
N ARG A 364 -10.87 1.71 10.67
CA ARG A 364 -12.12 0.99 10.93
C ARG A 364 -12.19 -0.35 10.20
N LYS A 365 -11.51 -0.48 9.05
CA LYS A 365 -11.41 -1.74 8.31
C LYS A 365 -10.04 -1.85 7.63
N VAL A 366 -9.09 -2.45 8.34
CA VAL A 366 -7.74 -2.74 7.83
C VAL A 366 -7.63 -4.23 7.49
N GLU A 367 -7.31 -4.53 6.23
CA GLU A 367 -6.99 -5.89 5.79
C GLU A 367 -5.47 -6.04 5.75
N LEU A 368 -4.93 -6.79 6.71
CA LEU A 368 -3.48 -7.01 6.82
C LEU A 368 -3.03 -8.07 5.81
N LEU A 369 -2.07 -7.70 4.98
CA LEU A 369 -1.41 -8.57 4.01
C LEU A 369 0.05 -8.76 4.43
N SER A 370 0.48 -10.00 4.69
CA SER A 370 1.85 -10.29 5.10
C SER A 370 2.58 -11.08 4.01
N ILE A 371 3.73 -10.55 3.54
CA ILE A 371 4.53 -11.20 2.48
C ILE A 371 5.07 -12.57 2.92
N HIS A 372 5.30 -12.77 4.22
CA HIS A 372 5.87 -14.00 4.77
C HIS A 372 4.82 -15.09 5.03
N ASP A 373 3.54 -14.72 5.07
CA ASP A 373 2.44 -15.66 5.31
C ASP A 373 1.65 -15.89 4.02
N LYS A 374 2.09 -16.89 3.25
CA LYS A 374 1.44 -17.27 1.98
C LYS A 374 0.00 -17.75 2.17
N HIS A 375 -0.39 -18.20 3.37
CA HIS A 375 -1.75 -18.69 3.62
C HIS A 375 -2.77 -17.55 3.79
N VAL A 376 -2.30 -16.34 4.09
CA VAL A 376 -3.14 -15.15 4.30
C VAL A 376 -3.18 -14.25 3.06
N MET A 377 -2.34 -14.51 2.05
CA MET A 377 -2.25 -13.65 0.87
C MET A 377 -3.35 -13.96 -0.17
N PRO A 378 -4.21 -12.99 -0.52
CA PRO A 378 -5.20 -13.18 -1.57
C PRO A 378 -4.55 -13.42 -2.93
N GLU A 379 -5.16 -14.25 -3.77
CA GLU A 379 -4.63 -14.61 -5.10
C GLU A 379 -4.38 -13.39 -5.99
N TRP A 380 -5.29 -12.39 -5.94
CA TRP A 380 -5.17 -11.16 -6.71
C TRP A 380 -3.92 -10.34 -6.37
N MET A 381 -3.32 -10.53 -5.19
CA MET A 381 -2.08 -9.85 -4.81
C MET A 381 -0.89 -10.34 -5.63
N ASN A 382 -0.96 -11.53 -6.22
CA ASN A 382 0.07 -12.08 -7.10
C ASN A 382 -0.09 -11.64 -8.57
N PHE A 383 -1.15 -10.91 -8.90
CA PHE A 383 -1.39 -10.46 -10.26
C PHE A 383 -0.36 -9.41 -10.68
N THR A 384 0.36 -9.66 -11.78
CA THR A 384 1.41 -8.78 -12.32
C THR A 384 0.98 -7.98 -13.55
N GLY A 385 -0.20 -8.29 -14.11
CA GLY A 385 -0.76 -7.59 -15.26
C GLY A 385 -1.29 -6.19 -14.93
N LYS A 386 -2.02 -5.62 -15.88
CA LYS A 386 -2.67 -4.32 -15.78
C LYS A 386 -4.08 -4.47 -15.22
N TRP A 387 -4.37 -3.69 -14.19
CA TRP A 387 -5.71 -3.58 -13.63
C TRP A 387 -6.54 -2.72 -14.57
N GLY A 388 -7.67 -3.23 -15.06
CA GLY A 388 -8.54 -2.51 -15.98
C GLY A 388 -8.37 -2.87 -17.45
N ASN A 389 -9.17 -2.20 -18.27
CA ASN A 389 -9.25 -2.42 -19.71
C ASN A 389 -8.02 -1.83 -20.43
N PRO A 390 -7.67 -2.35 -21.62
CA PRO A 390 -6.62 -1.77 -22.44
C PRO A 390 -6.98 -0.36 -22.92
N LYS A 391 -5.95 0.45 -23.18
CA LYS A 391 -6.12 1.81 -23.71
C LYS A 391 -6.94 1.83 -25.01
N SER A 392 -7.77 2.86 -25.16
CA SER A 392 -8.66 3.01 -26.32
C SER A 392 -8.98 4.49 -26.60
N ASN A 393 -9.60 4.76 -27.76
CA ASN A 393 -9.95 6.11 -28.21
C ASN A 393 -8.75 7.09 -28.20
N CYS A 394 -7.61 6.59 -28.70
CA CYS A 394 -6.36 7.32 -28.75
C CYS A 394 -6.25 8.21 -30.00
N HIS A 395 -5.48 9.31 -29.88
CA HIS A 395 -5.25 10.23 -31.00
C HIS A 395 -4.53 9.54 -32.18
N PRO A 396 -4.84 9.87 -33.46
CA PRO A 396 -4.20 9.24 -34.62
C PRO A 396 -2.66 9.30 -34.64
N LEU A 397 -2.09 10.35 -34.04
CA LEU A 397 -0.64 10.58 -33.96
C LEU A 397 0.04 9.93 -32.74
N THR A 398 -0.62 9.01 -32.04
CA THR A 398 0.01 8.20 -30.97
C THR A 398 1.27 7.48 -31.44
N LYS A 399 1.32 7.05 -32.70
CA LYS A 399 2.50 6.44 -33.33
C LYS A 399 3.69 7.41 -33.50
N LEU A 400 3.45 8.73 -33.39
CA LEU A 400 4.49 9.77 -33.43
C LEU A 400 4.91 10.25 -32.04
N GLY A 401 4.55 9.50 -30.98
CA GLY A 401 4.98 9.79 -29.60
C GLY A 401 4.01 10.65 -28.78
N PHE A 402 2.84 10.99 -29.32
CA PHE A 402 1.79 11.70 -28.59
C PHE A 402 0.80 10.70 -27.96
N ASP A 403 1.15 10.09 -26.82
CA ASP A 403 0.30 9.09 -26.13
C ASP A 403 -0.89 9.76 -25.41
N ILE A 404 -1.82 10.30 -26.19
CA ILE A 404 -3.02 11.00 -25.73
C ILE A 404 -4.22 10.10 -26.02
N CYS A 405 -4.75 9.45 -24.97
CA CYS A 405 -5.91 8.57 -25.04
C CYS A 405 -6.99 9.00 -24.06
N GLU A 406 -8.25 8.87 -24.48
CA GLU A 406 -9.40 9.05 -23.59
C GLU A 406 -9.35 8.01 -22.47
N PHE A 407 -9.18 6.74 -22.83
CA PHE A 407 -8.91 5.65 -21.90
C PHE A 407 -7.47 5.20 -22.02
N VAL A 408 -6.74 5.21 -20.91
CA VAL A 408 -5.38 4.71 -20.80
C VAL A 408 -5.36 3.36 -20.08
N ASP A 409 -4.23 2.69 -20.13
CA ASP A 409 -4.02 1.47 -19.35
C ASP A 409 -4.05 1.80 -17.86
N GLY A 410 -4.75 0.98 -17.07
CA GLY A 410 -4.68 1.10 -15.62
C GLY A 410 -3.35 0.60 -15.04
N PRO A 411 -3.16 0.72 -13.72
CA PRO A 411 -1.90 0.42 -13.06
C PRO A 411 -1.54 -1.05 -13.16
N THR A 412 -0.24 -1.34 -13.20
CA THR A 412 0.25 -2.70 -12.94
C THR A 412 -0.04 -3.12 -11.51
N GLY A 413 -0.14 -4.43 -11.28
CA GLY A 413 -0.35 -4.97 -9.94
C GLY A 413 0.76 -4.63 -8.94
N ILE A 414 0.42 -4.71 -7.65
CA ILE A 414 1.28 -4.29 -6.54
C ILE A 414 2.67 -4.97 -6.55
N PRO A 415 2.84 -6.25 -6.91
CA PRO A 415 4.17 -6.88 -6.99
C PRO A 415 5.15 -6.18 -7.94
N MET A 416 4.64 -5.46 -8.94
CA MET A 416 5.45 -4.72 -9.91
C MET A 416 5.87 -3.33 -9.40
N LYS A 417 5.37 -2.91 -8.23
CA LYS A 417 5.65 -1.60 -7.64
C LYS A 417 6.94 -1.67 -6.83
N LYS A 418 7.77 -0.64 -6.97
CA LYS A 418 9.01 -0.49 -6.19
C LYS A 418 8.65 -0.12 -4.75
N MET A 419 9.24 -0.83 -3.78
CA MET A 419 9.09 -0.49 -2.36
C MET A 419 9.84 0.80 -2.01
N ASN A 420 9.22 1.64 -1.15
CA ASN A 420 9.76 2.95 -0.78
C ASN A 420 10.78 2.88 0.37
N PHE A 421 10.64 1.89 1.24
CA PHE A 421 11.58 1.62 2.32
C PHE A 421 12.30 0.30 2.11
N ARG A 422 13.54 0.24 2.61
CA ARG A 422 14.34 -0.98 2.60
C ARG A 422 14.49 -1.49 4.03
N CYS A 423 14.38 -2.80 4.16
CA CYS A 423 15.12 -3.54 5.17
C CYS A 423 16.56 -3.66 4.65
#